data_AF-A0A2N5A737-F1
#
_entry.id   AF-A0A2N5A737-F1
#
_cell.length_a   1.000
_cell.length_b   1.000
_cell.length_c   1.000
_cell.angle_alpha   90.00
_cell.angle_beta   90.00
_cell.angle_gamma   90.00
#
_symmetry.space_group_name_H-M   'P 1'
#
loop_
_entity.id
_entity.type
_entity.pdbx_description
1 polymer ?
#
loop_
_entity_poly.entity_id
_entity_poly.type
_entity_poly.pdbx_seq_one_letter_code
_entity_poly.pdbx_strand_id
1 'polypeptide(L)'
;MKAADITTDHGVVSNNGTINAKNISITTNSDITNEGQISSTGDLTLNTKNKGTIYNYSTLSAGGNMTLTATKVVNGGKSCGILGLAKCGVGTLTADKLVLNSSQKYVSDMGGKQYFKSTEVNTVK
;
A
#
# COMPACT_ATOMS: atom_id res chain seq x y z
N MET A 1 10.46 10.90 -7.13
CA MET A 1 11.80 10.35 -6.82
C MET A 1 12.06 9.15 -7.73
N LYS A 2 13.28 9.04 -8.30
CA LYS A 2 13.70 7.88 -9.09
C LYS A 2 15.07 7.41 -8.57
N ALA A 3 15.19 6.15 -8.18
CA ALA A 3 16.44 5.58 -7.67
C ALA A 3 16.54 4.08 -8.05
N ALA A 4 17.71 3.47 -7.88
CA ALA A 4 17.85 2.02 -8.03
C ALA A 4 17.08 1.29 -6.93
N ASP A 5 17.35 1.67 -5.67
CA ASP A 5 16.64 1.21 -4.49
C ASP A 5 16.32 2.41 -3.59
N ILE A 6 15.18 2.37 -2.91
CA ILE A 6 14.78 3.36 -1.90
C ILE A 6 14.54 2.64 -0.59
N THR A 7 15.30 3.02 0.44
CA THR A 7 15.10 2.55 1.82
C THR A 7 15.01 3.74 2.75
N THR A 8 13.92 3.87 3.49
CA THR A 8 13.71 4.98 4.44
C THR A 8 13.05 4.53 5.74
N ASP A 9 13.40 5.18 6.86
CA ASP A 9 12.74 5.06 8.18
C ASP A 9 12.27 6.45 8.65
N HIS A 10 10.96 6.60 8.86
CA HIS A 10 10.32 7.89 9.08
C HIS A 10 9.17 7.83 10.09
N GLY A 11 8.79 8.99 10.62
CA GLY A 11 7.59 9.18 11.43
C GLY A 11 6.32 8.90 10.64
N VAL A 12 5.85 9.85 9.83
CA VAL A 12 4.72 9.67 8.89
C VAL A 12 5.26 9.72 7.46
N VAL A 13 4.70 8.91 6.56
CA VAL A 13 5.04 8.95 5.13
C VAL A 13 3.82 9.37 4.32
N SER A 14 3.95 10.46 3.55
CA SER A 14 2.94 10.90 2.58
C SER A 14 3.55 11.00 1.19
N ASN A 15 2.92 10.36 0.20
CA ASN A 15 3.28 10.51 -1.20
C ASN A 15 2.13 11.10 -2.01
N ASN A 16 2.34 12.29 -2.56
CA ASN A 16 1.41 12.97 -3.47
C ASN A 16 1.92 13.00 -4.92
N GLY A 17 3.15 12.51 -5.16
CA GLY A 17 3.79 12.49 -6.48
C GLY A 17 4.10 11.06 -6.93
N THR A 18 5.20 10.88 -7.66
CA THR A 18 5.63 9.58 -8.19
C THR A 18 6.93 9.13 -7.53
N ILE A 19 6.94 7.90 -7.01
CA ILE A 19 8.11 7.19 -6.50
C ILE A 19 8.31 5.95 -7.37
N ASN A 20 9.41 5.91 -8.13
CA ASN A 20 9.75 4.79 -8.99
C ASN A 20 11.14 4.26 -8.67
N ALA A 21 11.29 2.95 -8.49
CA ALA A 21 12.61 2.32 -8.34
C ALA A 21 12.59 0.85 -8.80
N LYS A 22 13.76 0.20 -8.81
CA LYS A 22 13.81 -1.25 -9.03
C LYS A 22 13.22 -1.99 -7.85
N ASN A 23 13.63 -1.65 -6.64
CA ASN A 23 12.99 -2.10 -5.41
C ASN A 23 12.69 -0.91 -4.51
N ILE A 24 11.57 -0.98 -3.79
CA ILE A 24 11.17 0.06 -2.84
C ILE A 24 10.90 -0.61 -1.51
N SER A 25 11.54 -0.13 -0.44
CA SER A 25 11.30 -0.56 0.93
C SER A 25 11.10 0.65 1.83
N ILE A 26 9.86 0.93 2.21
CA ILE A 26 9.52 2.02 3.12
C ILE A 26 9.14 1.42 4.46
N THR A 27 9.88 1.79 5.51
CA THR A 27 9.60 1.38 6.88
C THR A 27 9.24 2.59 7.73
N THR A 28 8.29 2.43 8.63
CA THR A 28 7.87 3.49 9.54
C THR A 28 7.25 2.88 10.80
N ASN A 29 7.12 3.68 11.87
CA ASN A 29 6.32 3.31 13.05
C ASN A 29 4.91 3.93 13.03
N SER A 30 4.51 4.61 11.95
CA SER A 30 3.20 5.27 11.81
C SER A 30 2.54 4.94 10.47
N ASP A 31 1.58 5.77 10.06
CA ASP A 31 0.81 5.59 8.85
C ASP A 31 1.65 5.90 7.58
N ILE A 32 1.32 5.17 6.52
CA ILE A 32 1.77 5.47 5.15
C ILE A 32 0.53 5.90 4.36
N THR A 33 0.56 7.10 3.81
CA THR A 33 -0.49 7.62 2.91
C THR A 33 0.07 7.77 1.51
N ASN A 34 -0.53 7.09 0.54
CA ASN A 34 -0.23 7.24 -0.88
C ASN A 34 -1.43 7.83 -1.62
N GLU A 35 -1.33 9.10 -2.02
CA GLU A 35 -2.29 9.76 -2.92
C GLU A 35 -1.75 9.87 -4.36
N GLY A 36 -0.45 9.59 -4.57
CA GLY A 36 0.19 9.53 -5.88
C GLY A 36 0.50 8.09 -6.34
N GLN A 37 1.67 7.89 -6.94
CA GLN A 37 2.11 6.58 -7.42
C GLN A 37 3.36 6.12 -6.68
N ILE A 38 3.36 4.87 -6.23
CA ILE A 38 4.57 4.13 -5.82
C ILE A 38 4.66 2.90 -6.72
N SER A 39 5.70 2.84 -7.56
CA SER A 39 5.88 1.79 -8.55
C SER A 39 7.27 1.19 -8.47
N SER A 40 7.33 -0.10 -8.15
CA SER A 40 8.53 -0.90 -8.16
C SER A 40 8.53 -1.81 -9.39
N THR A 41 9.64 -1.88 -10.14
CA THR A 41 9.75 -2.89 -11.22
C THR A 41 10.08 -4.29 -10.69
N GLY A 42 10.59 -4.38 -9.47
CA GLY A 42 10.84 -5.60 -8.70
C GLY A 42 9.91 -5.64 -7.49
N ASP A 43 10.48 -5.70 -6.29
CA ASP A 43 9.71 -5.85 -5.05
C ASP A 43 9.33 -4.50 -4.43
N LEU A 44 8.14 -4.42 -3.85
CA LEU A 44 7.64 -3.30 -3.06
C LEU A 44 7.33 -3.77 -1.63
N THR A 45 8.02 -3.20 -0.65
CA THR A 45 7.75 -3.42 0.78
C THR A 45 7.30 -2.12 1.43
N LEU A 46 6.12 -2.14 2.04
CA LEU A 46 5.63 -1.08 2.91
C LEU A 46 5.39 -1.65 4.30
N ASN A 47 6.12 -1.17 5.30
CA ASN A 47 6.13 -1.75 6.64
C ASN A 47 5.93 -0.70 7.73
N THR A 48 4.76 -0.67 8.34
CA THR A 48 4.45 0.21 9.49
C THR A 48 4.81 -0.45 10.83
N LYS A 49 5.52 -1.58 10.81
CA LYS A 49 5.84 -2.44 11.96
C LYS A 49 4.58 -2.88 12.72
N ASN A 50 3.46 -3.05 12.01
CA ASN A 50 2.13 -3.30 12.57
C ASN A 50 1.67 -2.24 13.58
N LYS A 51 2.15 -1.00 13.47
CA LYS A 51 1.76 0.13 14.34
C LYS A 51 0.87 1.14 13.64
N GLY A 52 0.94 1.23 12.32
CA GLY A 52 0.17 2.16 11.51
C GLY A 52 -0.65 1.49 10.40
N THR A 53 -1.51 2.28 9.77
CA THR A 53 -2.32 1.92 8.60
C THR A 53 -1.60 2.31 7.31
N ILE A 54 -1.76 1.49 6.26
CA ILE A 54 -1.39 1.90 4.90
C ILE A 54 -2.67 2.36 4.18
N TYR A 55 -2.73 3.62 3.81
CA TYR A 55 -3.79 4.19 2.98
C TYR A 55 -3.28 4.32 1.54
N ASN A 56 -3.86 3.54 0.63
CA ASN A 56 -3.67 3.70 -0.80
C ASN A 56 -4.89 4.36 -1.43
N TYR A 57 -4.75 5.61 -1.83
CA TYR A 57 -5.78 6.38 -2.52
C TYR A 57 -5.47 6.64 -3.99
N SER A 58 -4.43 5.99 -4.52
CA SER A 58 -4.10 5.98 -5.95
C SER A 58 -3.39 4.67 -6.31
N THR A 59 -2.10 4.63 -6.63
CA THR A 59 -1.47 3.42 -7.19
C THR A 59 -0.30 2.91 -6.38
N LEU A 60 -0.35 1.64 -5.98
CA LEU A 60 0.81 0.84 -5.58
C LEU A 60 1.02 -0.27 -6.61
N SER A 61 2.23 -0.36 -7.16
CA SER A 61 2.57 -1.41 -8.13
C SER A 61 3.93 -2.03 -7.83
N ALA A 62 4.01 -3.34 -8.00
CA ALA A 62 5.23 -4.13 -7.98
C ALA A 62 5.27 -5.04 -9.22
N GLY A 63 6.44 -5.23 -9.81
CA GLY A 63 6.63 -6.27 -10.83
C GLY A 63 6.78 -7.67 -10.22
N GLY A 64 7.33 -7.75 -9.01
CA GLY A 64 7.50 -8.97 -8.23
C GLY A 64 6.52 -9.03 -7.06
N ASN A 65 7.06 -9.13 -5.84
CA ASN A 65 6.28 -9.23 -4.62
C ASN A 65 5.90 -7.84 -4.09
N MET A 66 4.64 -7.69 -3.69
CA MET A 66 4.18 -6.58 -2.86
C MET A 66 3.99 -7.10 -1.43
N THR A 67 4.81 -6.64 -0.50
CA THR A 67 4.70 -6.97 0.93
C THR A 67 4.16 -5.78 1.70
N LEU A 68 2.98 -5.93 2.29
CA LEU A 68 2.33 -4.90 3.09
C LEU A 68 2.23 -5.38 4.55
N THR A 69 2.92 -4.70 5.45
CA THR A 69 2.90 -5.00 6.89
C THR A 69 2.31 -3.80 7.63
N ALA A 70 1.10 -3.94 8.14
CA ALA A 70 0.35 -2.86 8.77
C ALA A 70 -0.77 -3.35 9.68
N THR A 71 -1.31 -2.50 10.55
CA THR A 71 -2.52 -2.87 11.32
C THR A 71 -3.69 -3.18 10.38
N LYS A 72 -3.87 -2.35 9.36
CA LYS A 72 -4.80 -2.53 8.24
C LYS A 72 -4.25 -1.85 6.98
N VAL A 73 -4.76 -2.28 5.84
CA VAL A 73 -4.53 -1.63 4.55
C VAL A 73 -5.89 -1.17 4.01
N VAL A 74 -5.96 0.11 3.63
CA VAL A 74 -7.16 0.74 3.07
C VAL A 74 -6.88 1.13 1.63
N ASN A 75 -7.52 0.44 0.69
CA ASN A 75 -7.45 0.65 -0.75
C ASN A 75 -8.82 1.03 -1.35
N GLY A 76 -9.91 0.89 -0.60
CA GLY A 76 -11.29 1.19 -1.03
C GLY A 76 -11.66 2.67 -1.17
N GLY A 77 -10.72 3.59 -0.96
CA GLY A 77 -10.98 5.01 -1.01
C GLY A 77 -11.66 5.60 0.23
N LYS A 78 -11.74 6.93 0.25
CA LYS A 78 -12.35 7.73 1.31
C LYS A 78 -13.77 8.14 0.94
N SER A 79 -14.66 8.19 1.92
CA SER A 79 -16.00 8.74 1.71
C SER A 79 -15.91 10.22 1.33
N CYS A 80 -16.68 10.65 0.32
CA CYS A 80 -16.62 12.00 -0.24
C CYS A 80 -17.99 12.48 -0.76
N GLY A 81 -18.06 13.78 -1.10
CA GLY A 81 -19.27 14.46 -1.56
C GLY A 81 -20.09 15.07 -0.42
N ILE A 82 -21.10 15.88 -0.77
CA ILE A 82 -21.92 16.68 0.16
C ILE A 82 -22.59 15.83 1.26
N LEU A 83 -22.76 14.53 1.03
CA LEU A 83 -23.35 13.58 1.99
C LEU A 83 -22.43 12.39 2.32
N GLY A 84 -21.18 12.39 1.86
CA GLY A 84 -20.25 11.28 2.09
C GLY A 84 -20.64 9.94 1.45
N LEU A 85 -21.62 9.95 0.53
CA LEU A 85 -22.18 8.74 -0.09
C LEU A 85 -21.31 8.18 -1.23
N ALA A 86 -20.41 8.98 -1.78
CA ALA A 86 -19.49 8.55 -2.83
C ALA A 86 -18.16 8.07 -2.24
N LYS A 87 -17.43 7.23 -3.01
CA LYS A 87 -16.04 6.85 -2.71
C LYS A 87 -15.10 7.58 -3.67
N CYS A 88 -14.15 8.32 -3.11
CA CYS A 88 -13.10 9.01 -3.84
C CYS A 88 -11.72 8.44 -3.51
N GLY A 89 -10.78 8.58 -4.43
CA GLY A 89 -9.43 8.03 -4.26
C GLY A 89 -9.47 6.52 -4.08
N VAL A 90 -10.28 5.82 -4.87
CA VAL A 90 -10.28 4.35 -4.86
C VAL A 90 -8.94 3.89 -5.43
N GLY A 91 -8.15 3.23 -4.60
CA GLY A 91 -6.81 2.81 -4.94
C GLY A 91 -6.77 1.58 -5.85
N THR A 92 -5.60 1.40 -6.45
CA THR A 92 -5.21 0.24 -7.26
C THR A 92 -3.94 -0.38 -6.67
N LEU A 93 -3.99 -1.68 -6.43
CA LEU A 93 -2.85 -2.51 -6.08
C LEU A 93 -2.57 -3.50 -7.22
N THR A 94 -1.32 -3.62 -7.64
CA THR A 94 -0.93 -4.58 -8.68
C THR A 94 0.42 -5.20 -8.37
N ALA A 95 0.50 -6.52 -8.37
CA ALA A 95 1.74 -7.28 -8.20
C ALA A 95 1.62 -8.70 -8.74
N ASP A 96 2.73 -9.41 -8.90
CA ASP A 96 2.68 -10.85 -9.17
C ASP A 96 2.18 -11.62 -7.93
N LYS A 97 2.74 -11.28 -6.76
CA LYS A 97 2.30 -11.81 -5.46
C LYS A 97 2.06 -10.69 -4.47
N LEU A 98 0.94 -10.76 -3.75
CA LEU A 98 0.72 -9.99 -2.53
C LEU A 98 1.08 -10.84 -1.32
N VAL A 99 1.84 -10.27 -0.38
CA VAL A 99 1.99 -10.76 1.00
C VAL A 99 1.40 -9.70 1.93
N LEU A 100 0.26 -10.00 2.55
CA LEU A 100 -0.43 -9.11 3.47
C LEU A 100 -0.21 -9.59 4.91
N ASN A 101 0.53 -8.83 5.69
CA ASN A 101 0.69 -9.04 7.12
C ASN A 101 -0.12 -7.97 7.86
N SER A 102 -1.34 -8.30 8.27
CA SER A 102 -2.22 -7.34 8.96
C SER A 102 -3.28 -8.01 9.81
N SER A 103 -4.11 -7.24 10.50
CA SER A 103 -5.28 -7.78 11.22
C SER A 103 -6.41 -8.25 10.30
N GLN A 104 -6.33 -7.93 8.99
CA GLN A 104 -7.33 -8.33 8.01
C GLN A 104 -7.22 -9.82 7.69
N LYS A 105 -8.37 -10.44 7.42
CA LYS A 105 -8.45 -11.88 7.09
C LYS A 105 -8.44 -12.10 5.58
N TYR A 106 -8.96 -11.13 4.82
CA TYR A 106 -9.09 -11.25 3.39
C TYR A 106 -8.54 -10.02 2.68
N VAL A 107 -7.90 -10.26 1.54
CA VAL A 107 -7.42 -9.23 0.61
C VAL A 107 -8.57 -8.32 0.15
N SER A 108 -9.78 -8.87 -0.02
CA SER A 108 -11.00 -8.12 -0.33
C SER A 108 -11.34 -7.06 0.71
N ASP A 109 -10.95 -7.26 1.97
CA ASP A 109 -11.24 -6.31 3.07
C ASP A 109 -10.47 -4.99 2.90
N MET A 110 -9.45 -4.96 2.04
CA MET A 110 -8.74 -3.72 1.68
C MET A 110 -9.59 -2.82 0.76
N GLY A 111 -10.54 -3.40 0.01
CA GLY A 111 -11.33 -2.70 -1.00
C GLY A 111 -10.54 -2.28 -2.24
N GLY A 112 -11.17 -1.49 -3.10
CA GLY A 112 -10.56 -0.92 -4.31
C GLY A 112 -10.17 -1.95 -5.36
N LYS A 113 -9.34 -1.53 -6.33
CA LYS A 113 -8.90 -2.40 -7.43
C LYS A 113 -7.66 -3.17 -7.01
N GLN A 114 -7.66 -4.48 -7.27
CA GLN A 114 -6.63 -5.38 -6.79
C GLN A 114 -6.34 -6.43 -7.88
N TYR A 115 -5.09 -6.48 -8.34
CA TYR A 115 -4.67 -7.35 -9.43
C TYR A 115 -3.42 -8.12 -9.00
N PHE A 116 -3.63 -9.36 -8.55
CA PHE A 116 -2.56 -10.23 -8.09
C PHE A 116 -2.69 -11.61 -8.74
N LYS A 117 -1.58 -12.24 -9.14
CA LYS A 117 -1.59 -13.64 -9.60
C LYS A 117 -1.71 -14.60 -8.41
N SER A 118 -1.16 -14.22 -7.27
CA SER A 118 -1.26 -14.99 -6.02
C SER A 118 -1.27 -14.06 -4.79
N THR A 119 -1.83 -14.56 -3.68
CA THR A 119 -1.95 -13.80 -2.44
C THR A 119 -1.63 -14.69 -1.25
N GLU A 120 -0.88 -14.16 -0.28
CA GLU A 120 -0.61 -14.76 1.02
C GLU A 120 -1.09 -13.77 2.09
N VAL A 121 -1.96 -14.23 3.00
CA VAL A 121 -2.48 -13.42 4.10
C VAL A 121 -2.03 -14.01 5.42
N ASN A 122 -1.19 -13.27 6.11
CA ASN A 122 -0.68 -13.59 7.44
C ASN A 122 -1.41 -12.71 8.44
N THR A 123 -2.55 -13.20 8.95
CA THR A 123 -3.35 -12.44 9.92
C THR A 123 -2.59 -12.35 11.24
N VAL A 124 -2.24 -11.13 11.64
CA VAL A 124 -1.54 -10.79 12.87
C VAL A 124 -2.53 -10.17 13.85
N LYS A 125 -2.51 -10.62 15.11
CA LYS A 125 -3.36 -10.08 16.18
C LYS A 125 -2.76 -8.82 16.79
#